data_AF-A0A949L083-F1
#
_entry.id   AF-A0A949L083-F1
#
_cell.length_a   1.000
_cell.length_b   1.000
_cell.length_c   1.000
_cell.angle_alpha   90.00
_cell.angle_beta   90.00
_cell.angle_gamma   90.00
#
_symmetry.space_group_name_H-M   'P 1'
#
loop_
_entity.id
_entity.type
_entity.pdbx_description
1 polymer ?
#
loop_
_entity_poly.entity_id
_entity_poly.type
_entity_poly.pdbx_seq_one_letter_code
_entity_poly.pdbx_strand_id
1 'polypeptide(L)'
;MTKGYVHLYTGNGKGKTTAAFGLAIRAAMAGKRVYIGQFVKDMKYSETKIQEIVKNITIEQLGRGCFIFEFPEQKDIEAAMEGLEKCRQVLASGEFDVVILDEITIGLHFNLFTVEDVVNMIRSRDKKVEVVMTGRYAPDELYEISDLVTEMKEVKHYYETEGVLSREGIDK
;
A
#
# COMPACT_ATOMS: atom_id res chain seq x y z
N MET A 1 -3.86 -3.64 20.84
CA MET A 1 -2.72 -4.57 20.70
C MET A 1 -1.57 -4.03 21.52
N THR A 2 -0.66 -4.87 22.02
CA THR A 2 0.52 -4.39 22.79
C THR A 2 1.71 -4.07 21.89
N LYS A 3 1.80 -4.68 20.70
CA LYS A 3 2.80 -4.44 19.64
C LYS A 3 2.17 -4.68 18.27
N GLY A 4 2.48 -3.83 17.29
CA GLY A 4 2.16 -3.99 15.87
C GLY A 4 3.42 -4.30 15.05
N TYR A 5 3.25 -5.08 13.98
CA TYR A 5 4.33 -5.59 13.13
C TYR A 5 4.36 -4.90 11.76
N VAL A 6 5.47 -5.04 11.04
CA VAL A 6 5.66 -4.49 9.69
C VAL A 6 5.64 -5.62 8.66
N HIS A 7 4.67 -5.59 7.75
CA HIS A 7 4.51 -6.55 6.68
C HIS A 7 4.95 -5.95 5.34
N LEU A 8 5.63 -6.73 4.52
CA LEU A 8 5.93 -6.38 3.13
C LEU A 8 5.34 -7.44 2.20
N TYR A 9 4.39 -7.05 1.36
CA TYR A 9 3.83 -7.89 0.30
C TYR A 9 4.36 -7.42 -1.05
N THR A 10 5.37 -8.12 -1.57
CA THR A 10 6.09 -7.73 -2.79
C THR A 10 6.12 -8.84 -3.85
N GLY A 11 6.97 -8.71 -4.87
CA GLY A 11 7.11 -9.65 -5.98
C GLY A 11 6.24 -9.30 -7.20
N ASN A 12 6.51 -9.96 -8.33
CA ASN A 12 5.88 -9.66 -9.62
C ASN A 12 4.49 -10.29 -9.79
N GLY A 13 4.15 -11.29 -9.00
CA GLY A 13 2.86 -11.98 -9.07
C GLY A 13 1.68 -11.12 -8.64
N LYS A 14 0.52 -11.41 -9.22
CA LYS A 14 -0.78 -10.85 -8.79
C LYS A 14 -1.11 -11.32 -7.37
N GLY A 15 -1.62 -10.39 -6.54
CA GLY A 15 -2.21 -10.72 -5.25
C GLY A 15 -1.87 -9.78 -4.10
N LYS A 16 -0.87 -8.89 -4.26
CA LYS A 16 -0.31 -8.08 -3.16
C LYS A 16 -1.38 -7.20 -2.51
N THR A 17 -2.00 -6.35 -3.33
CA THR A 17 -3.11 -5.48 -2.91
C THR A 17 -4.31 -6.27 -2.44
N THR A 18 -4.71 -7.36 -3.13
CA THR A 18 -5.88 -8.15 -2.71
C THR A 18 -5.65 -8.86 -1.37
N ALA A 19 -4.44 -9.32 -1.08
CA ALA A 19 -4.08 -9.86 0.23
C ALA A 19 -4.10 -8.78 1.31
N ALA A 20 -3.61 -7.57 1.01
CA ALA A 20 -3.68 -6.43 1.93
C ALA A 20 -5.12 -6.03 2.23
N PHE A 21 -5.99 -5.95 1.23
CA PHE A 21 -7.43 -5.70 1.43
C PHE A 21 -8.14 -6.84 2.18
N GLY A 22 -7.75 -8.10 1.94
CA GLY A 22 -8.24 -9.24 2.73
C GLY A 22 -7.90 -9.10 4.21
N LEU A 23 -6.69 -8.65 4.53
CA LEU A 23 -6.28 -8.34 5.90
C LEU A 23 -7.04 -7.14 6.47
N ALA A 24 -7.25 -6.08 5.69
CA ALA A 24 -8.06 -4.93 6.10
C ALA A 24 -9.47 -5.35 6.54
N ILE A 25 -10.13 -6.19 5.75
CA ILE A 25 -11.46 -6.71 6.08
C ILE A 25 -11.41 -7.56 7.34
N ARG A 26 -10.43 -8.45 7.48
CA ARG A 26 -10.25 -9.27 8.69
C ARG A 26 -10.10 -8.41 9.94
N ALA A 27 -9.25 -7.39 9.88
CA ALA A 27 -9.03 -6.47 10.99
C ALA A 27 -10.32 -5.70 11.33
N ALA A 28 -10.97 -5.12 10.32
CA ALA A 28 -12.19 -4.35 10.51
C ALA A 28 -13.32 -5.18 11.12
N MET A 29 -13.49 -6.44 10.68
CA MET A 29 -14.48 -7.37 11.25
C MET A 29 -14.13 -7.82 12.68
N ALA A 30 -12.89 -7.68 13.10
CA ALA A 30 -12.47 -7.83 14.49
C ALA A 30 -12.61 -6.53 15.32
N GLY A 31 -13.32 -5.51 14.79
CA GLY A 31 -13.55 -4.23 15.46
C GLY A 31 -12.37 -3.27 15.41
N LYS A 32 -11.40 -3.50 14.52
CA LYS A 32 -10.19 -2.66 14.37
C LYS A 32 -10.43 -1.50 13.42
N ARG A 33 -9.75 -0.37 13.67
CA ARG A 33 -9.71 0.76 12.73
C ARG A 33 -8.60 0.54 11.72
N VAL A 34 -8.91 0.66 10.44
CA VAL A 34 -7.98 0.43 9.33
C VAL A 34 -7.88 1.68 8.46
N TYR A 35 -6.67 2.09 8.15
CA TYR A 35 -6.39 3.12 7.14
C TYR A 35 -5.69 2.47 5.94
N ILE A 36 -6.07 2.87 4.72
CA ILE A 36 -5.42 2.44 3.49
C ILE A 36 -5.04 3.70 2.69
N GLY A 37 -3.75 3.99 2.61
CA GLY A 37 -3.19 5.00 1.72
C GLY A 37 -2.73 4.34 0.43
N GLN A 38 -3.29 4.76 -0.71
CA GLN A 38 -2.99 4.20 -2.02
C GLN A 38 -2.07 5.14 -2.81
N PHE A 39 -0.78 4.83 -2.87
CA PHE A 39 0.19 5.64 -3.61
C PHE A 39 0.03 5.46 -5.12
N VAL A 40 0.45 6.47 -5.90
CA VAL A 40 0.42 6.51 -7.38
C VAL A 40 -1.00 6.49 -7.98
N LYS A 41 -2.03 6.06 -7.27
CA LYS A 41 -3.42 6.00 -7.74
C LYS A 41 -4.11 7.35 -7.58
N ASP A 42 -4.87 7.79 -8.59
CA ASP A 42 -5.76 8.98 -8.58
C ASP A 42 -7.25 8.63 -8.61
N MET A 43 -7.57 7.40 -9.02
CA MET A 43 -8.93 6.93 -9.22
C MET A 43 -9.36 5.91 -8.17
N LYS A 44 -10.66 5.93 -7.86
CA LYS A 44 -11.30 4.94 -6.99
C LYS A 44 -11.52 3.62 -7.74
N TYR A 45 -10.84 2.58 -7.29
CA TYR A 45 -11.04 1.21 -7.78
C TYR A 45 -12.22 0.51 -7.09
N SER A 46 -12.67 -0.62 -7.62
CA SER A 46 -13.83 -1.36 -7.12
C SER A 46 -13.76 -1.66 -5.62
N GLU A 47 -12.58 -2.01 -5.12
CA GLU A 47 -12.35 -2.31 -3.70
C GLU A 47 -12.52 -1.09 -2.79
N THR A 48 -12.36 0.13 -3.30
CA THR A 48 -12.46 1.36 -2.49
C THR A 48 -13.88 1.65 -2.00
N LYS A 49 -14.90 1.05 -2.63
CA LYS A 49 -16.31 1.13 -2.20
C LYS A 49 -16.54 0.46 -0.84
N ILE A 50 -15.62 -0.39 -0.38
CA ILE A 50 -15.74 -1.07 0.91
C ILE A 50 -15.91 -0.10 2.09
N GLN A 51 -15.31 1.09 2.02
CA GLN A 51 -15.42 2.10 3.09
C GLN A 51 -16.86 2.63 3.28
N GLU A 52 -17.72 2.51 2.26
CA GLU A 52 -19.12 2.89 2.34
C GLU A 52 -19.92 1.88 3.19
N ILE A 53 -19.46 0.63 3.22
CA ILE A 53 -20.12 -0.50 3.90
C ILE A 53 -19.47 -0.73 5.27
N VAL A 54 -18.15 -0.77 5.33
CA VAL A 54 -17.34 -1.06 6.53
C VAL A 54 -16.78 0.24 7.08
N LYS A 55 -17.52 0.87 8.00
CA LYS A 55 -17.22 2.22 8.53
C LYS A 55 -15.89 2.34 9.28
N ASN A 56 -15.28 1.23 9.67
CA ASN A 56 -13.98 1.21 10.32
C ASN A 56 -12.79 1.21 9.34
N ILE A 57 -13.06 1.23 8.02
CA ILE A 57 -12.03 1.33 6.98
C ILE A 57 -12.09 2.73 6.36
N THR A 58 -10.97 3.44 6.40
CA THR A 58 -10.75 4.71 5.70
C THR A 58 -9.77 4.48 4.55
N ILE A 59 -10.09 4.98 3.35
CA ILE A 59 -9.24 4.80 2.16
C ILE A 59 -9.00 6.17 1.52
N GLU A 60 -7.74 6.50 1.27
CA GLU A 60 -7.32 7.72 0.59
C GLU A 60 -6.41 7.38 -0.60
N GLN A 61 -6.65 8.06 -1.73
CA GLN A 61 -5.76 8.04 -2.89
C GLN A 61 -4.68 9.10 -2.68
N LEU A 62 -3.41 8.69 -2.73
CA LEU A 62 -2.22 9.48 -2.39
C LEU A 62 -1.31 9.59 -3.63
N GLY A 63 -1.88 10.06 -4.72
CA GLY A 63 -1.18 10.16 -6.00
C GLY A 63 -2.00 10.84 -7.07
N ARG A 64 -1.41 10.91 -8.26
CA ARG A 64 -1.95 11.63 -9.43
C ARG A 64 -2.19 10.75 -10.65
N GLY A 65 -2.13 9.43 -10.48
CA GLY A 65 -2.29 8.46 -11.55
C GLY A 65 -0.97 7.77 -11.88
N CYS A 66 -1.08 6.69 -12.64
CA CYS A 66 0.05 5.81 -12.94
C CYS A 66 0.85 6.34 -14.14
N PHE A 67 2.15 6.60 -13.97
CA PHE A 67 3.05 7.14 -15.00
C PHE A 67 3.62 6.05 -15.93
N ILE A 68 2.75 5.18 -16.48
CA ILE A 68 3.16 3.94 -17.15
C ILE A 68 4.13 4.19 -18.33
N PHE A 69 4.12 5.39 -18.91
CA PHE A 69 4.93 5.75 -20.08
C PHE A 69 5.71 7.07 -19.94
N GLU A 70 5.65 7.74 -18.79
CA GLU A 70 6.22 9.07 -18.60
C GLU A 70 7.03 9.12 -17.30
N PHE A 71 8.07 9.96 -17.27
CA PHE A 71 8.77 10.24 -16.01
C PHE A 71 7.86 11.10 -15.13
N PRO A 72 7.87 10.91 -13.80
CA PRO A 72 7.06 11.72 -12.91
C PRO A 72 7.42 13.21 -13.02
N GLU A 73 6.40 14.06 -13.07
CA GLU A 73 6.55 15.50 -13.02
C GLU A 73 6.81 15.96 -11.58
N GLN A 74 7.28 17.21 -11.43
CA GLN A 74 7.46 17.83 -10.11
C GLN A 74 6.20 17.75 -9.23
N LYS A 75 5.02 17.90 -9.84
CA LYS A 75 3.75 17.85 -9.10
C LYS A 75 3.37 16.44 -8.63
N ASP A 76 3.94 15.41 -9.23
CA ASP A 76 3.73 14.02 -8.81
C ASP A 76 4.57 13.69 -7.59
N ILE A 77 5.80 14.22 -7.56
CA ILE A 77 6.68 14.20 -6.39
C ILE A 77 6.00 14.94 -5.23
N GLU A 78 5.48 16.14 -5.48
CA GLU A 78 4.75 16.92 -4.46
C GLU A 78 3.56 16.15 -3.88
N ALA A 79 2.69 15.60 -4.74
CA ALA A 79 1.53 14.83 -4.28
C ALA A 79 1.92 13.57 -3.50
N ALA A 80 2.98 12.88 -3.92
CA ALA A 80 3.48 11.70 -3.24
C ALA A 80 4.09 12.03 -1.87
N MET A 81 4.82 13.14 -1.77
CA MET A 81 5.39 13.64 -0.51
C MET A 81 4.30 14.09 0.47
N GLU A 82 3.25 14.76 -0.01
CA GLU A 82 2.06 15.08 0.81
C GLU A 82 1.38 13.80 1.32
N GLY A 83 1.23 12.79 0.46
CA GLY A 83 0.71 11.49 0.84
C GLY A 83 1.57 10.78 1.90
N LEU A 84 2.88 10.85 1.75
CA LEU A 84 3.82 10.27 2.70
C LEU A 84 3.74 10.97 4.07
N GLU A 85 3.65 12.30 4.10
CA GLU A 85 3.47 13.07 5.33
C GLU A 85 2.13 12.75 6.01
N LYS A 86 1.05 12.61 5.22
CA LYS A 86 -0.26 12.16 5.72
C LYS A 86 -0.16 10.79 6.38
N CYS A 87 0.47 9.82 5.71
CA CYS A 87 0.70 8.48 6.26
C CYS A 87 1.54 8.52 7.54
N ARG A 88 2.56 9.39 7.62
CA ARG A 88 3.37 9.59 8.82
C ARG A 88 2.53 10.04 10.01
N GLN A 89 1.62 10.98 9.81
CA GLN A 89 0.70 11.45 10.85
C GLN A 89 -0.27 10.35 11.29
N VAL A 90 -0.84 9.61 10.34
CA VAL A 90 -1.73 8.47 10.61
C VAL A 90 -1.04 7.37 11.42
N LEU A 91 0.20 7.04 11.06
CA LEU A 91 1.02 6.04 11.76
C LEU A 91 1.40 6.47 13.17
N ALA A 92 1.71 7.76 13.36
CA ALA A 92 2.13 8.31 14.64
C ALA A 92 0.95 8.53 15.62
N SER A 93 -0.27 8.73 15.12
CA SER A 93 -1.42 9.05 15.97
C SER A 93 -1.87 7.88 16.86
N GLY A 94 -1.59 6.64 16.46
CA GLY A 94 -2.08 5.44 17.14
C GLY A 94 -3.61 5.28 17.05
N GLU A 95 -4.28 6.08 16.23
CA GLU A 95 -5.73 5.99 16.06
C GLU A 95 -6.11 4.73 15.29
N PHE A 96 -5.37 4.40 14.24
CA PHE A 96 -5.62 3.20 13.46
C PHE A 96 -4.86 2.01 14.04
N ASP A 97 -5.51 0.85 14.12
CA ASP A 97 -4.83 -0.37 14.54
C ASP A 97 -3.98 -0.95 13.40
N VAL A 98 -4.43 -0.79 12.15
CA VAL A 98 -3.76 -1.28 10.93
C VAL A 98 -3.68 -0.16 9.90
N VAL A 99 -2.48 0.04 9.33
CA VAL A 99 -2.22 1.01 8.27
C VAL A 99 -1.62 0.29 7.07
N ILE A 100 -2.28 0.41 5.92
CA ILE A 100 -1.85 -0.18 4.65
C ILE A 100 -1.32 0.94 3.75
N LEU A 101 -0.08 0.79 3.32
CA LEU A 101 0.64 1.65 2.40
C LEU A 101 0.69 0.92 1.05
N ASP A 102 -0.42 0.98 0.32
CA ASP A 102 -0.60 0.26 -0.93
C ASP A 102 0.21 0.93 -2.05
N GLU A 103 0.98 0.13 -2.79
CA GLU A 103 1.89 0.54 -3.88
C GLU A 103 2.98 1.55 -3.47
N ILE A 104 3.33 1.63 -2.18
CA ILE A 104 4.39 2.53 -1.69
C ILE A 104 5.75 2.23 -2.34
N THR A 105 6.05 0.97 -2.64
CA THR A 105 7.32 0.60 -3.28
C THR A 105 7.37 0.98 -4.75
N ILE A 106 6.22 1.15 -5.40
CA ILE A 106 6.15 1.74 -6.74
C ILE A 106 6.49 3.23 -6.68
N GLY A 107 6.05 3.95 -5.64
CA GLY A 107 6.47 5.32 -5.38
C GLY A 107 7.99 5.46 -5.22
N LEU A 108 8.62 4.52 -4.51
CA LEU A 108 10.08 4.43 -4.41
C LEU A 108 10.75 4.16 -5.76
N HIS A 109 10.22 3.20 -6.53
CA HIS A 109 10.77 2.83 -7.84
C HIS A 109 10.80 4.01 -8.82
N PHE A 110 9.80 4.89 -8.76
CA PHE A 110 9.74 6.12 -9.56
C PHE A 110 10.46 7.32 -8.91
N ASN A 111 11.19 7.13 -7.81
CA ASN A 111 11.90 8.19 -7.06
C ASN A 111 10.99 9.35 -6.63
N LEU A 112 9.74 9.07 -6.26
CA LEU A 112 8.81 10.10 -5.76
C LEU A 112 9.17 10.56 -4.33
N PHE A 113 9.86 9.70 -3.59
CA PHE A 113 10.44 9.95 -2.27
C PHE A 113 11.55 8.92 -2.03
N THR A 114 12.37 9.11 -1.00
CA THR A 114 13.49 8.21 -0.72
C THR A 114 13.06 7.03 0.15
N VAL A 115 13.84 5.94 0.09
CA VAL A 115 13.64 4.79 1.00
C VAL A 115 13.83 5.20 2.46
N GLU A 116 14.71 6.16 2.73
CA GLU A 116 14.94 6.67 4.08
C GLU A 116 13.71 7.41 4.63
N ASP A 117 12.97 8.14 3.80
CA ASP A 117 11.71 8.76 4.20
C ASP A 117 10.70 7.72 4.69
N VAL A 118 10.58 6.59 3.97
CA VAL A 118 9.68 5.48 4.32
C VAL A 118 10.15 4.76 5.59
N VAL A 119 11.44 4.45 5.70
CA VAL A 119 12.02 3.79 6.87
C VAL A 119 11.82 4.64 8.13
N ASN A 120 12.07 5.95 8.05
CA ASN A 120 11.90 6.87 9.17
C ASN A 120 10.42 7.03 9.56
N MET A 121 9.52 7.10 8.59
CA MET A 121 8.08 7.08 8.83
C MET A 121 7.65 5.81 9.59
N ILE A 122 8.10 4.64 9.16
CA ILE A 122 7.74 3.35 9.80
C ILE A 122 8.36 3.23 11.20
N ARG A 123 9.59 3.71 11.40
CA ARG A 123 10.25 3.66 12.71
C ARG A 123 9.62 4.60 13.73
N SER A 124 9.09 5.74 13.29
CA SER A 124 8.48 6.77 14.15
C SER A 124 7.01 6.52 14.51
N ARG A 125 6.36 5.50 13.93
CA ARG A 125 4.97 5.11 14.23
C ARG A 125 4.73 4.77 15.70
N ASP A 126 3.46 4.85 16.14
CA ASP A 126 3.04 4.22 17.39
C ASP A 126 3.26 2.70 17.31
N LYS A 127 3.99 2.14 18.29
CA LYS A 127 4.43 0.74 18.28
C LYS A 127 3.30 -0.28 18.34
N LYS A 128 2.06 0.13 18.58
CA LYS A 128 0.88 -0.75 18.55
C LYS A 128 0.26 -0.85 17.16
N VAL A 129 0.63 0.04 16.23
CA VAL A 129 0.10 0.08 14.86
C VAL A 129 0.79 -0.96 14.00
N GLU A 130 -0.02 -1.82 13.38
CA GLU A 130 0.42 -2.78 12.38
C GLU A 130 0.49 -2.11 11.00
N VAL A 131 1.56 -2.37 10.26
CA VAL A 131 1.83 -1.70 8.98
C VAL A 131 1.96 -2.73 7.88
N VAL A 132 1.32 -2.49 6.74
CA VAL A 132 1.45 -3.33 5.54
C VAL A 132 1.92 -2.47 4.39
N MET A 133 3.07 -2.80 3.82
CA MET A 133 3.57 -2.20 2.59
C MET A 133 3.29 -3.13 1.41
N THR A 134 2.87 -2.60 0.28
CA THR A 134 2.69 -3.38 -0.95
C THR A 134 3.41 -2.75 -2.13
N GLY A 135 3.68 -3.58 -3.13
CA GLY A 135 4.11 -3.17 -4.46
C GLY A 135 5.28 -4.00 -4.99
N ARG A 136 5.70 -3.72 -6.22
CA ARG A 136 6.87 -4.38 -6.84
C ARG A 136 8.17 -3.64 -6.46
N TYR A 137 9.31 -4.28 -6.72
CA TYR A 137 10.63 -3.66 -6.63
C TYR A 137 10.95 -3.05 -5.25
N ALA A 138 10.53 -3.72 -4.18
CA ALA A 138 10.90 -3.31 -2.82
C ALA A 138 12.44 -3.30 -2.68
N PRO A 139 13.05 -2.23 -2.17
CA PRO A 139 14.49 -2.19 -1.91
C PRO A 139 14.84 -2.96 -0.63
N ASP A 140 16.10 -3.36 -0.49
CA ASP A 140 16.59 -4.26 0.58
C ASP A 140 16.29 -3.72 1.99
N GLU A 141 16.34 -2.40 2.17
CA GLU A 141 16.05 -1.75 3.45
C GLU A 141 14.62 -2.05 3.93
N LEU A 142 13.65 -2.21 3.01
CA LEU A 142 12.28 -2.60 3.38
C LEU A 142 12.19 -4.07 3.79
N TYR A 143 13.02 -4.95 3.24
CA TYR A 143 13.12 -6.33 3.73
C TYR A 143 13.67 -6.36 5.15
N GLU A 144 14.72 -5.56 5.42
CA GLU A 144 15.39 -5.54 6.72
C GLU A 144 14.51 -5.02 7.86
N ILE A 145 13.66 -4.01 7.61
CA ILE A 145 12.78 -3.44 8.65
C ILE A 145 11.45 -4.19 8.82
N SER A 146 11.16 -5.15 7.93
CA SER A 146 9.92 -5.92 7.95
C SER A 146 10.01 -7.12 8.87
N ASP A 147 9.00 -7.29 9.72
CA ASP A 147 8.85 -8.48 10.57
C ASP A 147 8.30 -9.68 9.77
N LEU A 148 7.57 -9.42 8.69
CA LEU A 148 7.01 -10.43 7.79
C LEU A 148 7.17 -9.97 6.34
N VAL A 149 7.73 -10.84 5.49
CA VAL A 149 7.83 -10.59 4.04
C VAL A 149 7.16 -11.73 3.28
N THR A 150 6.29 -11.38 2.34
CA THR A 150 5.71 -12.31 1.37
C THR A 150 6.05 -11.86 -0.03
N GLU A 151 6.78 -12.69 -0.77
CA GLU A 151 7.05 -12.47 -2.18
C GLU A 151 6.04 -13.27 -3.02
N MET A 152 5.19 -12.55 -3.74
CA MET A 152 4.29 -13.14 -4.72
C MET A 152 5.05 -13.37 -6.01
N LYS A 153 5.44 -14.62 -6.26
CA LYS A 153 6.08 -15.03 -7.50
C LYS A 153 5.04 -15.26 -8.59
N GLU A 154 5.25 -14.66 -9.75
CA GLU A 154 4.43 -14.95 -10.93
C GLU A 154 4.83 -16.30 -11.52
N VAL A 155 4.05 -17.34 -11.24
CA VAL A 155 4.25 -18.69 -11.82
C VAL A 155 3.59 -18.80 -13.20
N LYS A 156 2.40 -18.20 -13.35
CA LYS A 156 1.66 -18.07 -14.61
C LYS A 156 0.66 -16.91 -14.48
N HIS A 157 0.48 -16.14 -15.54
CA HIS A 157 -0.55 -15.09 -15.61
C HIS A 157 -1.24 -15.12 -16.98
N TYR A 158 -2.58 -15.03 -17.01
CA TYR A 158 -3.36 -15.13 -18.26
C TYR A 158 -3.13 -13.96 -19.23
N TYR A 159 -2.62 -12.82 -18.73
CA TYR A 159 -2.16 -11.74 -19.59
C TYR A 159 -0.96 -12.19 -20.44
N GLU A 160 0.05 -12.81 -19.83
CA GLU A 160 1.25 -13.27 -20.52
C GLU A 160 0.98 -14.49 -21.42
N THR A 161 0.11 -15.40 -20.99
CA THR A 161 -0.11 -16.65 -21.75
C THR A 161 -1.21 -16.55 -22.80
N GLU A 162 -2.19 -15.68 -22.62
CA GLU A 162 -3.40 -15.61 -23.45
C GLU A 162 -3.77 -14.18 -23.89
N GLY A 163 -3.01 -13.16 -23.47
CA GLY A 163 -3.31 -11.75 -23.80
C GLY A 163 -4.57 -11.21 -23.12
N VAL A 164 -5.07 -11.87 -22.08
CA VAL A 164 -6.32 -11.49 -21.40
C VAL A 164 -6.10 -10.17 -20.64
N LEU A 165 -6.82 -9.13 -21.08
CA LEU A 165 -6.80 -7.80 -20.48
C LEU A 165 -7.57 -7.75 -19.14
N SER A 166 -7.42 -6.63 -18.40
CA SER A 166 -8.02 -6.43 -17.09
C SER A 166 -9.55 -6.55 -17.07
N ARG A 167 -10.08 -7.37 -16.17
CA ARG A 167 -11.50 -7.68 -16.00
C ARG A 167 -12.09 -7.03 -14.75
N GLU A 168 -13.31 -6.52 -14.87
CA GLU A 168 -14.03 -5.90 -13.75
C GLU A 168 -14.29 -6.92 -12.63
N GLY A 169 -14.03 -6.52 -11.39
CA GLY A 169 -14.16 -7.35 -10.19
C GLY A 169 -13.02 -8.36 -9.98
N ILE A 170 -12.05 -8.43 -10.90
CA ILE A 170 -10.90 -9.34 -10.82
C ILE A 170 -9.56 -8.60 -10.86
N ASP A 171 -9.43 -7.63 -11.77
CA ASP A 171 -8.22 -6.85 -12.03
C ASP A 171 -8.45 -5.32 -11.91
N LYS A 172 -9.71 -4.86 -12.01
CA LYS A 172 -10.14 -3.46 -11.86
C LYS A 172 -11.51 -3.35 -11.20
#